data_AF-A0A9P1JFJ2-F1
#
_entry.id   AF-A0A9P1JFJ2-F1
#
_cell.length_a   1.000
_cell.length_b   1.000
_cell.length_c   1.000
_cell.angle_alpha   90.00
_cell.angle_beta   90.00
_cell.angle_gamma   90.00
#
_symmetry.space_group_name_H-M   'P 1'
#
loop_
_entity.id
_entity.type
_entity.pdbx_description
1 polymer ?
#
loop_
_entity_poly.entity_id
_entity_poly.type
_entity_poly.pdbx_seq_one_letter_code
_entity_poly.pdbx_strand_id
1 'polypeptide(L)'
;MGVTKIDLHRKDREFHDAYALDNAEGVKLLLADYQKFVSRKRCGDYAAVEVLIDIHKAIELAGLTDRQRQAIELVYFGELTQAEAGERIGIAQNTLSETIDRAAEKIADIYYYWAGHGEGYTTGGRING
;
A
#
# COMPACT_ATOMS: atom_id res chain seq x y z
N MET A 1 28.97 -23.90 9.63
CA MET A 1 27.90 -23.37 8.75
C MET A 1 27.28 -22.20 9.48
N GLY A 2 27.77 -20.99 9.20
CA GLY A 2 27.34 -19.79 9.92
C GLY A 2 25.92 -19.40 9.51
N VAL A 3 25.01 -19.33 10.48
CA VAL A 3 23.74 -18.63 10.31
C VAL A 3 24.10 -17.16 10.13
N THR A 4 24.05 -16.68 8.89
CA THR A 4 23.97 -15.25 8.61
C THR A 4 22.73 -14.75 9.33
N LYS A 5 22.92 -13.98 10.40
CA LYS A 5 21.86 -13.14 10.96
C LYS A 5 21.41 -12.25 9.81
N ILE A 6 20.31 -12.61 9.17
CA ILE A 6 19.65 -11.74 8.21
C ILE A 6 19.27 -10.52 9.04
N ASP A 7 19.94 -9.40 8.77
CA ASP A 7 19.69 -8.11 9.39
C ASP A 7 18.23 -7.73 9.07
N LEU A 8 17.30 -8.12 9.94
CA LEU A 8 15.87 -7.86 9.79
C LEU A 8 15.65 -6.35 9.54
N HIS A 9 16.38 -5.52 10.30
CA HIS A 9 16.35 -4.07 10.23
C HIS A 9 16.98 -3.42 8.99
N ARG A 10 17.66 -4.16 8.11
CA ARG A 10 18.12 -3.60 6.82
C ARG A 10 16.98 -3.56 5.81
N LYS A 11 16.16 -4.61 5.77
CA LYS A 11 15.00 -4.67 4.87
C LYS A 11 13.94 -3.63 5.23
N ASP A 12 13.74 -3.35 6.53
CA ASP A 12 12.84 -2.30 6.99
C ASP A 12 13.26 -0.91 6.49
N ARG A 13 14.57 -0.64 6.47
CA ARG A 13 15.12 0.63 5.95
C ARG A 13 14.97 0.77 4.44
N GLU A 14 15.29 -0.29 3.69
CA GLU A 14 15.12 -0.28 2.23
C GLU A 14 13.64 -0.14 1.83
N PHE A 15 12.71 -0.67 2.64
CA PHE A 15 11.28 -0.51 2.42
C PHE A 15 10.81 0.93 2.69
N HIS A 16 11.26 1.53 3.80
CA HIS A 16 10.94 2.93 4.12
C HIS A 16 11.49 3.93 3.13
N ASP A 17 12.75 3.73 2.71
CA ASP A 17 13.38 4.62 1.75
C ASP A 17 12.70 4.50 0.36
N ALA A 18 12.11 3.35 0.05
CA ALA A 18 11.47 3.10 -1.24
C ALA A 18 10.02 3.63 -1.33
N TYR A 19 9.26 3.61 -0.23
CA TYR A 19 7.86 4.04 -0.23
C TYR A 19 7.62 5.10 0.85
N ALA A 20 7.32 6.32 0.43
CA ALA A 20 6.91 7.40 1.33
C ALA A 20 5.45 7.19 1.79
N LEU A 21 5.22 6.26 2.72
CA LEU A 21 3.87 5.79 3.10
C LEU A 21 3.04 6.79 3.92
N ASP A 22 3.58 7.97 4.21
CA ASP A 22 2.85 9.07 4.86
C ASP A 22 2.05 9.91 3.85
N ASN A 23 2.00 9.54 2.58
CA ASN A 23 1.23 10.22 1.56
C ASN A 23 0.64 9.27 0.51
N ALA A 24 -0.34 9.78 -0.24
CA ALA A 24 -1.08 9.01 -1.23
C ALA A 24 -0.19 8.48 -2.36
N GLU A 25 0.83 9.22 -2.81
CA GLU A 25 1.73 8.78 -3.88
C GLU A 25 2.54 7.55 -3.47
N GLY A 26 3.11 7.56 -2.26
CA GLY A 26 3.84 6.41 -1.73
C GLY A 26 2.94 5.18 -1.54
N VAL A 27 1.70 5.38 -1.08
CA VAL A 27 0.72 4.29 -1.00
C VAL A 27 0.36 3.75 -2.38
N LYS A 28 0.11 4.60 -3.38
CA LYS A 28 -0.17 4.16 -4.75
C LYS A 28 1.01 3.37 -5.33
N LEU A 29 2.24 3.78 -5.05
CA LEU A 29 3.45 3.06 -5.45
C LEU A 29 3.55 1.69 -4.76
N LEU A 30 3.25 1.62 -3.46
CA LEU A 30 3.22 0.36 -2.70
C LEU A 30 2.19 -0.61 -3.28
N LEU A 31 0.98 -0.12 -3.56
CA LEU A 31 -0.11 -0.92 -4.13
C LEU A 31 0.20 -1.36 -5.57
N ALA A 32 0.86 -0.53 -6.38
CA ALA A 32 1.32 -0.91 -7.72
C ALA A 32 2.31 -2.10 -7.68
N ASP A 33 3.15 -2.16 -6.64
CA ASP A 33 4.09 -3.25 -6.41
C ASP A 33 3.47 -4.48 -5.70
N TYR A 34 2.15 -4.53 -5.48
CA TYR A 34 1.50 -5.63 -4.76
C TYR A 34 1.87 -7.02 -5.31
N GLN A 35 1.86 -7.21 -6.63
CA GLN A 35 2.18 -8.49 -7.26
C GLN A 35 3.65 -8.90 -7.10
N LYS A 36 4.56 -7.94 -6.94
CA LYS A 36 5.97 -8.21 -6.62
C LYS A 36 6.08 -8.82 -5.22
N PHE A 37 5.33 -8.33 -4.24
CA PHE A 37 5.29 -8.93 -2.90
C PHE A 37 4.61 -10.31 -2.90
N VAL A 38 3.53 -10.49 -3.66
CA VAL A 38 2.90 -11.81 -3.84
C VAL A 38 3.89 -12.81 -4.41
N SER A 39 4.67 -12.42 -5.42
CA SER A 39 5.71 -13.25 -6.04
C SER A 39 6.83 -13.59 -5.05
N ARG A 40 7.31 -12.61 -4.28
CA ARG A 40 8.33 -12.81 -3.23
C ARG A 40 7.84 -13.75 -2.12
N LYS A 41 6.59 -13.62 -1.68
CA LYS A 41 5.94 -14.53 -0.73
C LYS A 41 5.96 -15.98 -1.24
N ARG A 42 5.68 -16.21 -2.52
CA ARG A 42 5.72 -17.57 -3.13
C ARG A 42 7.12 -18.17 -3.07
N CYS A 43 8.16 -17.35 -3.05
CA CYS A 43 9.55 -17.77 -2.88
C CYS A 43 9.98 -17.91 -1.40
N GLY A 44 9.06 -17.76 -0.43
CA GLY A 44 9.34 -17.90 0.99
C GLY A 44 9.90 -16.64 1.68
N ASP A 45 9.78 -15.46 1.07
CA ASP A 45 10.22 -14.19 1.69
C ASP A 45 9.20 -13.72 2.73
N TYR A 46 9.47 -13.99 4.01
CA TYR A 46 8.60 -13.61 5.13
C TYR A 46 8.39 -12.10 5.25
N ALA A 47 9.39 -11.28 4.90
CA ALA A 47 9.22 -9.82 4.91
C ALA A 47 8.17 -9.37 3.87
N ALA A 48 8.05 -10.07 2.74
CA ALA A 48 6.99 -9.79 1.78
C ALA A 48 5.61 -10.22 2.31
N VAL A 49 5.54 -11.21 3.20
CA VAL A 49 4.30 -11.61 3.87
C VAL A 49 3.85 -10.53 4.84
N GLU A 50 4.76 -9.99 5.65
CA GLU A 50 4.48 -8.89 6.58
C GLU A 50 3.94 -7.66 5.85
N VAL A 51 4.62 -7.23 4.78
CA VAL A 51 4.14 -6.11 3.94
C VAL A 51 2.73 -6.37 3.39
N LEU A 52 2.43 -7.59 2.91
CA LEU A 52 1.09 -7.92 2.42
C LEU A 52 0.04 -7.87 3.54
N ILE A 53 0.39 -8.35 4.75
CA ILE A 53 -0.50 -8.27 5.92
C ILE A 53 -0.78 -6.81 6.25
N ASP A 54 0.24 -5.97 6.26
CA ASP A 54 0.11 -4.54 6.58
C ASP A 54 -0.72 -3.80 5.54
N ILE A 55 -0.56 -4.09 4.25
CA ILE A 55 -1.40 -3.54 3.17
C ILE A 55 -2.87 -3.87 3.42
N HIS A 56 -3.19 -5.15 3.65
CA HIS A 56 -4.58 -5.58 3.90
C HIS A 56 -5.14 -4.95 5.18
N LYS A 57 -4.32 -4.86 6.23
CA LYS A 57 -4.74 -4.25 7.49
C LYS A 57 -4.98 -2.75 7.37
N ALA A 58 -4.14 -2.05 6.62
CA ALA A 58 -4.32 -0.62 6.36
C ALA A 58 -5.62 -0.36 5.58
N ILE A 59 -5.92 -1.17 4.55
CA ILE A 59 -7.18 -1.08 3.78
C ILE A 59 -8.41 -1.37 4.66
N GLU A 60 -8.30 -2.33 5.58
CA GLU A 60 -9.38 -2.66 6.53
C GLU A 60 -9.67 -1.49 7.48
N LEU A 61 -8.61 -0.85 8.01
CA LEU A 61 -8.72 0.21 9.01
C LEU A 61 -9.01 1.60 8.41
N ALA A 62 -8.71 1.83 7.13
CA ALA A 62 -8.79 3.14 6.47
C ALA A 62 -10.21 3.71 6.33
N GLY A 63 -11.27 2.99 6.71
CA GLY A 63 -12.65 3.49 6.60
C GLY A 63 -13.03 3.83 5.16
N LEU A 64 -12.58 3.00 4.20
CA LEU A 64 -12.93 3.14 2.79
C LEU A 64 -14.43 2.88 2.58
N THR A 65 -15.03 3.64 1.67
CA THR A 65 -16.36 3.26 1.15
C THR A 65 -16.25 2.02 0.28
N ASP A 66 -17.37 1.32 0.05
CA ASP A 66 -17.38 0.14 -0.83
C ASP A 66 -16.84 0.47 -2.23
N ARG A 67 -17.17 1.65 -2.77
CA ARG A 67 -16.64 2.12 -4.06
C ARG A 67 -15.13 2.38 -4.03
N GLN A 68 -14.62 2.96 -2.95
CA GLN A 68 -13.18 3.18 -2.78
C GLN A 68 -12.43 1.84 -2.72
N ARG A 69 -12.93 0.91 -1.91
CA ARG A 69 -12.37 -0.45 -1.81
C ARG A 69 -12.40 -1.16 -3.16
N GLN A 70 -13.54 -1.13 -3.85
CA GLN A 70 -13.70 -1.76 -5.16
C GLN A 70 -12.74 -1.17 -6.21
N ALA A 71 -12.51 0.16 -6.20
CA ALA A 71 -11.56 0.79 -7.10
C ALA A 71 -10.12 0.32 -6.85
N ILE A 72 -9.69 0.22 -5.58
CA ILE A 72 -8.38 -0.31 -5.20
C ILE A 72 -8.23 -1.78 -5.62
N GLU A 73 -9.23 -2.60 -5.32
CA GLU A 73 -9.21 -4.03 -5.65
C GLU A 73 -9.08 -4.28 -7.16
N LEU A 74 -9.90 -3.59 -7.97
CA LEU A 74 -9.88 -3.77 -9.42
C LEU A 74 -8.54 -3.35 -10.04
N VAL A 75 -8.02 -2.20 -9.65
CA VAL A 75 -6.80 -1.66 -10.27
C VAL A 75 -5.54 -2.38 -9.78
N TYR A 76 -5.37 -2.52 -8.47
CA TYR A 76 -4.10 -3.01 -7.91
C TYR A 76 -4.06 -4.52 -7.71
N PHE A 77 -5.19 -5.17 -7.43
CA PHE A 77 -5.23 -6.63 -7.22
C PHE A 77 -5.74 -7.38 -8.46
N GLY A 78 -6.68 -6.78 -9.18
CA GLY A 78 -7.18 -7.27 -10.46
C GLY A 78 -6.30 -6.93 -11.64
N GLU A 79 -5.34 -6.01 -11.47
CA GLU A 79 -4.43 -5.52 -12.52
C GLU A 79 -5.16 -4.87 -13.71
N LEU A 80 -6.36 -4.33 -13.47
CA LEU A 80 -7.09 -3.55 -14.47
C LEU A 80 -6.47 -2.17 -14.59
N THR A 81 -6.44 -1.63 -15.81
CA THR A 81 -6.21 -0.20 -16.00
C THR A 81 -7.36 0.59 -15.37
N GLN A 82 -7.10 1.86 -15.03
CA GLN A 82 -8.17 2.72 -14.51
C GLN A 82 -9.34 2.88 -15.48
N ALA A 83 -9.09 2.81 -16.79
CA ALA A 83 -10.14 2.85 -17.79
C ALA A 83 -11.04 1.60 -17.71
N GLU A 84 -10.45 0.41 -17.68
CA GLU A 84 -11.17 -0.87 -17.58
C GLU A 84 -11.93 -0.99 -16.25
N ALA A 85 -11.30 -0.58 -15.14
CA ALA A 85 -11.94 -0.58 -13.83
C ALA A 85 -13.11 0.41 -13.77
N GLY A 86 -12.99 1.58 -14.41
CA GLY A 86 -14.06 2.57 -14.54
C GLY A 86 -15.24 2.01 -15.32
N GLU A 87 -14.97 1.41 -16.48
CA GLU A 87 -15.99 0.72 -17.29
C GLU A 87 -16.69 -0.39 -16.49
N ARG A 88 -15.91 -1.20 -15.75
CA ARG A 88 -16.41 -2.32 -14.95
C ARG A 88 -17.41 -1.89 -13.87
N ILE A 89 -17.25 -0.70 -13.29
CA ILE A 89 -18.11 -0.18 -12.22
C ILE A 89 -19.04 0.95 -12.68
N GLY A 90 -19.06 1.25 -13.99
CA GLY A 90 -19.99 2.21 -14.60
C GLY A 90 -19.66 3.68 -14.33
N ILE A 91 -18.38 4.04 -14.19
CA ILE A 91 -17.93 5.44 -14.00
C ILE A 91 -16.85 5.83 -15.00
N ALA A 92 -16.66 7.14 -15.19
CA ALA A 92 -15.57 7.64 -16.03
C ALA A 92 -14.19 7.38 -15.38
N GLN A 93 -13.16 7.21 -16.21
CA GLN A 93 -11.78 6.99 -15.75
C GLN A 93 -11.29 8.10 -14.81
N ASN A 94 -11.62 9.37 -15.10
CA ASN A 94 -11.28 10.51 -14.25
C ASN A 94 -11.89 10.38 -12.85
N THR A 95 -13.16 9.95 -12.77
CA THR A 95 -13.87 9.72 -11.50
C THR A 95 -13.26 8.54 -10.74
N LEU A 96 -12.81 7.51 -11.43
CA LEU A 96 -12.08 6.41 -10.81
C LEU A 96 -10.74 6.90 -10.23
N SER A 97 -9.98 7.71 -10.98
CA SER A 97 -8.72 8.29 -10.50
C SER A 97 -8.93 9.06 -9.19
N GLU A 98 -9.92 9.96 -9.13
CA GLU A 98 -10.23 10.68 -7.89
C GLU A 98 -10.67 9.75 -6.75
N THR A 99 -11.36 8.65 -7.08
CA THR A 99 -11.78 7.66 -6.09
C THR A 99 -10.57 6.93 -5.50
N ILE A 100 -9.58 6.59 -6.34
CA ILE A 100 -8.32 5.97 -5.92
C ILE A 100 -7.49 6.95 -5.11
N ASP A 101 -7.37 8.22 -5.52
CA ASP A 101 -6.61 9.23 -4.78
C ASP A 101 -7.16 9.41 -3.36
N ARG A 102 -8.48 9.57 -3.21
CA ARG A 102 -9.13 9.65 -1.89
C ARG A 102 -8.99 8.37 -1.07
N ALA A 103 -8.93 7.21 -1.70
CA ALA A 103 -8.70 5.95 -1.01
C ALA A 103 -7.25 5.84 -0.52
N ALA A 104 -6.29 6.23 -1.36
CA ALA A 104 -4.87 6.22 -1.04
C ALA A 104 -4.53 7.20 0.08
N GLU A 105 -5.15 8.38 0.13
CA GLU A 105 -5.01 9.33 1.25
C GLU A 105 -5.45 8.70 2.58
N LYS A 106 -6.60 8.05 2.61
CA LYS A 106 -7.09 7.38 3.83
C LYS A 106 -6.20 6.22 4.28
N ILE A 107 -5.65 5.47 3.33
CA ILE A 107 -4.69 4.39 3.63
C ILE A 107 -3.38 4.99 4.16
N ALA A 108 -2.92 6.11 3.60
CA ALA A 108 -1.73 6.82 4.07
C ALA A 108 -1.90 7.33 5.49
N ASP A 109 -3.10 7.79 5.87
CA ASP A 109 -3.38 8.19 7.25
C ASP A 109 -3.20 7.02 8.25
N ILE A 110 -3.45 5.77 7.85
CA ILE A 110 -3.20 4.59 8.71
C ILE A 110 -1.71 4.34 8.87
N TYR A 111 -0.93 4.37 7.78
CA TYR A 111 0.53 4.23 7.86
C TYR A 111 1.17 5.37 8.65
N TYR A 112 0.68 6.59 8.48
CA TYR A 112 1.10 7.75 9.27
C TYR A 112 0.79 7.54 10.77
N TYR A 113 -0.40 7.04 11.10
CA TYR A 113 -0.75 6.69 12.47
C TYR A 113 0.21 5.64 13.05
N TRP A 114 0.46 4.54 12.33
CA TRP A 114 1.42 3.51 12.75
C TRP A 114 2.83 4.05 12.94
N ALA A 115 3.29 4.96 12.06
CA ALA A 115 4.58 5.61 12.19
C ALA A 115 4.69 6.42 13.49
N GLY A 116 3.64 7.16 13.85
CA GLY A 116 3.58 7.92 15.10
C GLY A 116 3.50 7.07 16.37
N HIS A 117 3.16 5.77 16.26
CA HIS A 117 2.97 4.85 17.40
C HIS A 117 4.10 3.81 17.53
N GLY A 118 5.16 3.92 16.72
CA GLY A 118 6.34 3.06 16.84
C GLY A 118 6.18 1.66 16.23
N GLU A 119 5.19 1.46 15.35
CA GLU A 119 4.91 0.19 14.66
C GLU A 119 5.88 -0.07 13.48
N GLY A 120 7.10 0.47 13.57
CA GLY A 120 8.13 0.28 12.56
C GLY A 120 8.03 1.20 11.33
N TYR A 121 7.11 2.17 11.26
CA TYR A 121 6.94 3.11 10.14
C TYR A 121 7.58 4.50 10.39
N THR A 122 7.99 5.23 9.33
CA THR A 122 8.52 6.61 9.45
C THR A 122 7.69 7.63 8.69
N THR A 123 7.53 8.81 9.27
CA THR A 123 6.90 9.97 8.62
C THR A 123 7.95 10.73 7.81
N GLY A 124 7.81 10.76 6.49
CA GLY A 124 8.72 11.39 5.53
C GLY A 124 8.56 12.90 5.36
N GLY A 125 7.68 13.54 6.14
CA GLY A 125 7.54 15.00 6.17
C GLY A 125 6.18 15.54 5.77
N ARG A 126 5.09 14.76 5.92
CA ARG A 126 3.71 15.27 5.87
C ARG A 126 3.58 16.50 6.78
N ILE A 127 3.55 17.69 6.18
CA ILE A 127 3.21 18.93 6.88
C ILE A 127 1.72 18.86 7.18
N ASN A 128 1.36 18.89 8.47
CA ASN A 128 -0.03 18.99 8.89
C ASN A 128 -0.63 20.24 8.22
N GLY A 129 -1.59 20.04 7.33
CA GLY A 129 -2.44 21.12 6.80
C GLY A 129 -3.40 21.62 7.86
#